data_AF-A0A2E5W4L2-F1
#
_entry.id   AF-A0A2E5W4L2-F1
#
_cell.length_a   1.000
_cell.length_b   1.000
_cell.length_c   1.000
_cell.angle_alpha   90.00
_cell.angle_beta   90.00
_cell.angle_gamma   90.00
#
_symmetry.space_group_name_H-M   'P 1'
#
loop_
_entity.id
_entity.type
_entity.pdbx_description
1 polymer ?
#
loop_
_entity_poly.entity_id
_entity_poly.type
_entity_poly.pdbx_seq_one_letter_code
_entity_poly.pdbx_strand_id
1 'polypeptide(L)' 'MVVIFFTLITFTFTFYMTFYLKKNAKNINPEKNRFDEFVNKDIGYPWSMSSKRREAFNKELKKRKG' A
#
# COMPACT_ATOMS: atom_id res chain seq x y z
N MET A 1 -16.35 30.15 -19.84
CA MET A 1 -15.06 29.41 -19.88
C MET A 1 -14.86 28.56 -18.64
N VAL A 2 -14.63 29.15 -17.46
CA VAL A 2 -14.34 28.40 -16.21
C VAL A 2 -15.46 27.43 -15.81
N VAL A 3 -16.72 27.86 -15.90
CA VAL A 3 -17.87 27.01 -15.56
C VAL A 3 -17.92 25.76 -16.43
N ILE A 4 -17.81 25.91 -17.75
CA ILE A 4 -17.85 24.80 -18.73
C ILE A 4 -16.74 23.78 -18.45
N PHE A 5 -15.55 24.25 -18.08
CA PHE A 5 -14.43 23.40 -17.73
C PHE A 5 -14.72 22.54 -16.49
N PHE A 6 -15.27 23.16 -15.43
CA PHE A 6 -15.68 22.41 -14.23
C PHE A 6 -16.82 21.44 -14.50
N THR A 7 -17.77 21.78 -15.37
CA THR A 7 -18.85 20.86 -15.74
C THR A 7 -18.30 19.62 -16.42
N LEU A 8 -17.33 19.79 -17.34
CA LEU A 8 -16.67 18.67 -18.03
C LEU A 8 -15.87 17.79 -17.06
N ILE A 9 -15.10 18.40 -16.15
CA ILE A 9 -14.38 17.64 -15.11
C ILE A 9 -15.36 16.84 -14.27
N THR A 10 -16.41 17.48 -13.76
CA THR A 10 -17.41 16.82 -12.91
C THR A 10 -18.07 15.67 -13.66
N PHE A 11 -18.42 15.85 -14.93
CA PHE A 11 -19.00 14.78 -15.74
C PHE A 11 -18.04 13.61 -15.94
N THR A 12 -16.76 13.89 -16.23
CA THR A 12 -15.75 12.82 -16.37
C THR A 12 -15.55 12.05 -15.06
N PHE A 13 -15.46 12.73 -13.91
CA PHE A 13 -15.33 12.04 -12.63
C PHE A 13 -16.59 11.26 -12.26
N THR A 14 -17.79 11.78 -12.48
CA THR A 14 -19.01 11.07 -12.12
C THR A 14 -19.24 9.81 -12.96
N PHE A 15 -18.98 9.86 -14.27
CA PHE A 15 -19.28 8.75 -15.17
C PHE A 15 -18.07 7.88 -15.50
N TYR A 16 -16.95 8.48 -15.89
CA TYR A 16 -15.76 7.73 -16.31
C TYR A 16 -15.03 7.11 -15.11
N MET A 17 -14.84 7.86 -14.02
CA MET A 17 -14.17 7.32 -12.82
C MET A 17 -14.97 6.15 -12.24
N THR A 18 -16.30 6.29 -12.11
CA THR A 18 -17.17 5.22 -11.61
C THR A 18 -17.07 3.96 -12.47
N PHE A 19 -17.09 4.11 -13.79
CA PHE A 19 -16.94 2.97 -14.70
C PHE A 19 -15.54 2.33 -14.61
N TYR A 20 -14.48 3.15 -14.57
CA TYR A 20 -13.11 2.70 -14.46
C TYR A 20 -12.84 1.96 -13.14
N LEU A 21 -13.31 2.49 -12.01
CA LEU A 21 -13.20 1.87 -10.70
C LEU A 21 -13.95 0.53 -10.67
N LYS A 22 -15.17 0.47 -11.21
CA LYS A 22 -15.94 -0.78 -11.29
C LYS A 22 -15.25 -1.83 -12.16
N LYS A 23 -14.72 -1.44 -13.32
CA LYS A 23 -14.02 -2.34 -14.24
C LYS A 23 -12.72 -2.90 -13.64
N ASN A 24 -11.99 -2.06 -12.90
CA ASN A 24 -10.72 -2.42 -12.30
C ASN A 24 -10.82 -2.84 -10.83
N ALA A 25 -12.04 -3.01 -10.28
CA ALA A 25 -12.26 -3.34 -8.86
C ALA A 25 -11.53 -4.63 -8.41
N LYS A 26 -11.26 -5.57 -9.32
CA LYS A 26 -10.49 -6.79 -9.03
C LYS A 26 -8.97 -6.56 -8.95
N ASN A 27 -8.45 -5.51 -9.61
CA ASN A 27 -7.02 -5.17 -9.66
C ASN A 27 -6.67 -3.99 -8.74
N ILE A 28 -7.65 -3.13 -8.44
CA ILE A 28 -7.58 -2.11 -7.41
C ILE A 28 -7.79 -2.86 -6.11
N ASN A 29 -6.69 -3.40 -5.55
CA ASN A 29 -6.73 -4.07 -4.26
C ASN A 29 -7.13 -3.03 -3.21
N PRO A 30 -8.38 -3.04 -2.68
CA PRO A 30 -8.87 -1.95 -1.83
C PRO A 30 -8.08 -1.85 -0.53
N GLU A 31 -7.39 -2.94 -0.16
CA GLU A 31 -6.62 -3.05 1.07
C GLU A 31 -5.36 -3.88 0.79
N LYS A 32 -4.33 -3.26 0.23
CA LYS A 32 -3.01 -3.57 0.81
C LYS A 32 -2.90 -2.67 2.01
N ASN A 33 -3.46 -3.14 3.13
CA ASN A 33 -3.38 -2.41 4.39
C ASN A 33 -1.90 -2.10 4.64
N ARG A 34 -1.57 -0.84 4.93
CA ARG A 34 -0.19 -0.48 5.26
C ARG A 34 0.33 -1.28 6.45
N PHE A 35 -0.57 -1.74 7.32
CA PHE A 35 -0.25 -2.70 8.38
C PHE A 35 0.09 -4.08 7.83
N ASP A 36 -0.63 -4.62 6.84
CA ASP A 36 -0.27 -5.89 6.22
C ASP A 36 1.07 -5.79 5.50
N GLU A 37 1.34 -4.67 4.84
CA GLU A 37 2.64 -4.44 4.22
C GLU A 37 3.76 -4.33 5.25
N PHE A 38 3.49 -3.65 6.38
CA PHE A 38 4.41 -3.56 7.50
C PHE A 38 4.68 -4.93 8.14
N VAL A 39 3.64 -5.72 8.42
CA VAL A 39 3.75 -7.06 9.01
C VAL A 39 4.48 -8.02 8.07
N ASN A 40 4.16 -8.01 6.78
CA ASN A 40 4.81 -8.88 5.79
C ASN A 40 6.28 -8.51 5.55
N LYS A 41 6.65 -7.23 5.78
CA LYS A 41 8.02 -6.74 5.67
C LYS A 41 8.72 -6.64 7.04
N ASP A 42 8.09 -7.08 8.12
CA ASP A 42 8.66 -7.00 9.47
C ASP A 42 9.76 -8.07 9.63
N ILE A 43 11.00 -7.59 9.66
CA ILE A 43 12.20 -8.42 9.75
C ILE A 43 12.47 -8.85 11.22
N GLY A 44 11.63 -8.40 12.16
CA GLY A 44 11.77 -8.65 13.59
C GLY A 44 12.41 -7.48 14.34
N TYR A 45 12.55 -7.64 15.66
CA TYR A 45 13.07 -6.62 16.58
C TYR A 45 14.09 -7.22 17.54
N PRO A 46 15.08 -6.43 18.03
CA PRO A 46 16.09 -6.92 18.96
C PRO A 46 15.52 -7.26 20.33
N TRP A 47 14.46 -6.58 20.76
CA TRP A 47 13.74 -6.83 22.01
C TRP A 47 12.60 -7.85 21.86
N SER A 48 12.49 -8.54 20.72
CA SER A 48 11.47 -9.57 20.54
C SER A 48 11.68 -10.73 21.51
N MET A 49 10.61 -11.16 22.19
CA MET A 49 10.63 -12.36 23.04
C MET A 49 10.82 -13.65 22.24
N SER A 50 10.49 -13.65 20.94
CA SER A 50 10.75 -14.78 20.04
C SER A 50 12.21 -14.80 19.59
N SER A 51 12.89 -15.93 19.81
CA SER A 51 14.26 -16.19 19.36
C SER A 51 14.42 -16.07 17.84
N LYS A 52 13.52 -16.69 17.07
CA LYS A 52 13.48 -16.64 15.60
C LYS A 52 13.43 -15.21 15.06
N ARG A 53 12.64 -14.34 15.70
CA ARG A 53 12.51 -12.92 15.29
C ARG A 53 13.75 -12.09 15.60
N ARG A 54 14.44 -12.36 16.71
CA ARG A 54 15.73 -11.70 17.01
C ARG A 54 16.83 -12.15 16.05
N GLU A 55 16.85 -13.43 15.69
CA GLU A 55 17.81 -13.97 14.72
C GLU A 55 17.62 -13.37 13.32
N ALA A 56 16.37 -13.25 12.87
CA ALA A 56 16.04 -12.58 11.62
C ALA A 56 16.53 -11.12 11.61
N PHE A 57 16.29 -10.37 12.69
CA PHE A 57 16.77 -8.99 12.85
C PHE A 57 18.31 -8.91 12.82
N ASN A 58 19.00 -9.79 13.55
CA ASN A 58 20.47 -9.82 13.59
C ASN A 58 21.08 -10.19 12.23
N LYS A 59 20.45 -11.09 11.47
CA LYS A 59 20.88 -11.48 10.12
C LYS A 59 20.77 -10.31 9.15
N GLU A 60 19.69 -9.55 9.23
CA GLU A 60 19.49 -8.37 8.40
C GLU A 60 20.45 -7.22 8.77
N LEU A 61 20.69 -7.01 10.06
CA LEU A 61 21.70 -6.06 10.55
C LEU A 61 23.10 -6.37 10.01
N LYS A 62 23.48 -7.65 9.97
CA LYS A 62 24.77 -8.08 9.41
C LYS A 62 24.85 -7.81 7.91
N LYS A 63 23.76 -8.05 7.15
CA LYS A 63 23.71 -7.73 5.71
C LYS A 63 23.88 -6.24 5.42
N ARG A 64 23.34 -5.36 6.27
CA ARG A 64 23.43 -3.90 6.09
C ARG A 64 24.78 -3.29 6.48
N LYS A 65 25.55 -4.01 7.31
CA LYS A 65 26.87 -3.58 7.79
C LYS A 65 28.03 -4.19 7.01
N GLY A 66 27.74 -5.15 6.12
CA GLY A 66 28.70 -5.80 5.24
C GLY A 66 28.84 -5.09 3.91
#